data_AF-A0A1N7R1K3-F1
#
_entry.id   AF-A0A1N7R1K3-F1
#
_cell.length_a   1.000
_cell.length_b   1.000
_cell.length_c   1.000
_cell.angle_alpha   90.00
_cell.angle_beta   90.00
_cell.angle_gamma   90.00
#
_symmetry.space_group_name_H-M   'P 1'
#
loop_
_entity.id
_entity.type
_entity.pdbx_description
1 polymer ?
#
loop_
_entity_poly.entity_id
_entity_poly.type
_entity_poly.pdbx_seq_one_letter_code
_entity_poly.pdbx_strand_id
1 'polypeptide(L)'
;MWLFIRKWLAGPPAPEDPLRETVRFDDAGLTRSGELARAMGLQEFWPWSDIHEFGFLFTQAIYPDPWFGDYMESLWFVRVPSDGGGLMRMDFDADVLDIDHLPPALLRNLPGLDMEVLRAGLATAARGPRHFEGEGEWVAWRRAGAD
;
A
#
# COMPACT_ATOMS: atom_id res chain seq x y z
N MET A 1 -25.36 -27.61 -27.91
CA MET A 1 -24.01 -28.17 -28.12
C MET A 1 -23.08 -27.06 -28.63
N TRP A 2 -22.73 -26.10 -27.77
CA TRP A 2 -21.82 -24.97 -28.07
C TRP A 2 -20.96 -24.61 -26.83
N LEU A 3 -21.43 -24.95 -25.62
CA LEU A 3 -20.74 -24.64 -24.36
C LEU A 3 -19.45 -25.42 -24.08
N PHE A 4 -19.18 -26.52 -24.79
CA PHE A 4 -17.99 -27.35 -24.56
C PHE A 4 -16.73 -26.88 -25.31
N ILE A 5 -16.88 -26.09 -26.39
CA ILE A 5 -15.74 -25.65 -27.21
C ILE A 5 -15.02 -24.44 -26.57
N ARG A 6 -15.72 -23.62 -25.76
CA ARG A 6 -15.10 -22.46 -25.09
C ARG A 6 -14.09 -22.83 -24.00
N LYS A 7 -14.18 -24.04 -23.42
CA LYS A 7 -13.33 -24.45 -22.30
C LYS A 7 -11.92 -24.90 -22.72
N TRP A 8 -11.66 -25.06 -24.02
CA TRP A 8 -10.36 -25.47 -24.58
C TRP A 8 -9.49 -24.29 -25.05
N LEU A 9 -10.02 -23.06 -25.06
CA LEU A 9 -9.32 -21.85 -25.49
C LEU A 9 -8.89 -20.94 -24.34
N ALA A 10 -9.30 -21.25 -23.11
CA ALA A 10 -8.73 -20.62 -21.93
C ALA A 10 -7.36 -21.27 -21.70
N GLY A 11 -6.30 -20.65 -22.23
CA GLY A 11 -4.93 -20.97 -21.85
C GLY A 11 -4.76 -20.92 -20.32
N PRO A 12 -3.67 -21.47 -19.79
CA PRO A 12 -3.36 -21.31 -18.36
C PRO A 12 -3.48 -19.83 -17.99
N PRO A 13 -3.96 -19.49 -16.78
CA PRO A 13 -3.97 -18.11 -16.33
C PRO A 13 -2.57 -17.54 -16.58
N ALA A 14 -2.52 -16.31 -17.11
CA ALA A 14 -1.25 -15.65 -17.34
C ALA A 14 -0.40 -15.79 -16.06
N PRO A 15 0.88 -16.19 -16.16
CA PRO A 15 1.73 -16.28 -14.99
C PRO A 15 1.63 -14.96 -14.23
N GLU A 16 1.44 -15.04 -12.92
CA GLU A 16 1.43 -13.86 -12.07
C GLU A 16 2.69 -13.07 -12.35
N ASP A 17 2.55 -11.76 -12.55
CA ASP A 17 3.70 -10.90 -12.79
C ASP A 17 4.61 -11.00 -11.55
N PRO A 18 5.86 -11.48 -11.69
CA PRO A 18 6.79 -11.67 -10.58
C PRO A 18 7.11 -10.38 -9.82
N LEU A 19 6.85 -9.22 -10.43
CA LEU A 19 6.99 -7.90 -9.81
C LEU A 19 5.72 -7.41 -9.12
N ARG A 20 4.59 -8.09 -9.30
CA ARG A 20 3.34 -7.69 -8.69
C ARG A 20 3.36 -7.99 -7.21
N GLU A 21 3.53 -6.95 -6.42
CA GLU A 21 3.32 -7.02 -4.98
C GLU A 21 1.83 -7.18 -4.69
N THR A 22 1.49 -8.16 -3.86
CA THR A 22 0.15 -8.31 -3.30
C THR A 22 0.20 -7.94 -1.84
N VAL A 23 -0.59 -6.94 -1.46
CA VAL A 23 -0.71 -6.48 -0.09
C VAL A 23 -2.09 -6.85 0.43
N ARG A 24 -2.13 -7.44 1.63
CA ARG A 24 -3.36 -7.91 2.27
C ARG A 24 -3.38 -7.50 3.74
N PHE A 25 -4.53 -7.03 4.19
CA PHE A 25 -4.83 -6.78 5.59
C PHE A 25 -5.90 -7.76 6.06
N ASP A 26 -5.57 -8.61 7.03
CA ASP A 26 -6.52 -9.55 7.62
C ASP A 26 -6.41 -9.59 9.15
N ASP A 27 -7.08 -10.55 9.78
CA ASP A 27 -7.15 -10.61 11.24
C ASP A 27 -5.79 -10.81 11.93
N ALA A 28 -4.80 -11.40 11.24
CA ALA A 28 -3.48 -11.61 11.80
C ALA A 28 -2.60 -10.35 11.69
N GLY A 29 -2.72 -9.61 10.59
CA GLY A 29 -1.90 -8.44 10.34
C GLY A 29 -1.87 -8.01 8.89
N LEU A 30 -0.76 -7.38 8.54
CA LEU A 30 -0.38 -7.00 7.19
C LEU A 30 0.48 -8.12 6.59
N THR A 31 0.13 -8.57 5.39
CA THR A 31 0.99 -9.42 4.57
C THR A 31 1.30 -8.70 3.26
N ARG A 32 2.59 -8.63 2.90
CA ARG A 32 3.07 -8.23 1.58
C ARG A 32 3.79 -9.42 0.96
N SER A 33 3.24 -9.96 -0.11
CA SER A 33 3.83 -11.05 -0.86
C SER A 33 4.23 -10.63 -2.26
N GLY A 34 5.39 -11.09 -2.71
CA GLY A 34 5.87 -10.94 -4.07
C GLY A 34 6.96 -11.97 -4.34
N GLU A 35 7.06 -12.48 -5.57
CA GLU A 35 8.05 -13.52 -5.90
C GLU A 35 9.48 -13.06 -5.59
N LEU A 36 9.77 -11.78 -5.87
CA LEU A 36 11.06 -11.17 -5.57
C LEU A 36 11.33 -11.07 -4.06
N ALA A 37 10.35 -10.60 -3.28
CA ALA A 37 10.49 -10.47 -1.83
C ALA A 37 10.77 -11.83 -1.17
N ARG A 38 10.06 -12.88 -1.63
CA ARG A 38 10.28 -14.26 -1.19
C ARG A 38 11.64 -14.80 -1.61
N ALA A 39 12.07 -14.55 -2.84
CA ALA A 39 13.38 -14.97 -3.33
C ALA A 39 14.54 -14.31 -2.56
N MET A 40 14.34 -13.08 -2.08
CA MET A 40 15.30 -12.33 -1.27
C MET A 40 15.22 -12.65 0.23
N GLY A 41 14.27 -13.48 0.67
CA GLY A 41 14.07 -13.81 2.08
C GLY A 41 13.65 -12.62 2.93
N LEU A 42 12.99 -11.62 2.33
CA LEU A 42 12.48 -10.45 3.05
C LEU A 42 11.30 -10.85 3.95
N GLN A 43 11.12 -10.13 5.05
CA GLN A 43 9.91 -10.27 5.85
C GLN A 43 8.69 -9.94 4.97
N GLU A 44 7.70 -10.84 4.99
CA GLU A 44 6.45 -10.70 4.22
C GLU A 44 5.25 -10.43 5.14
N PHE A 45 5.40 -10.53 6.46
CA PHE A 45 4.29 -10.44 7.42
C PHE A 45 4.63 -9.52 8.60
N TRP A 46 3.67 -8.68 8.99
CA TRP A 46 3.73 -7.83 10.18
C TRP A 46 2.43 -7.99 10.97
N PRO A 47 2.49 -8.44 12.23
CA PRO A 47 1.31 -8.50 13.07
C PRO A 47 0.80 -7.08 13.36
N TRP A 48 -0.48 -6.97 13.71
CA TRP A 48 -1.07 -5.67 14.06
C TRP A 48 -0.33 -4.98 15.20
N SER A 49 0.31 -5.71 16.13
CA SER A 49 1.12 -5.13 17.22
C SER A 49 2.27 -4.26 16.73
N ASP A 50 2.78 -4.55 15.54
CA ASP A 50 3.99 -3.94 15.01
C ASP A 50 3.66 -2.74 14.11
N ILE A 51 2.38 -2.46 13.86
CA ILE A 51 1.96 -1.26 13.12
C ILE A 51 1.85 -0.10 14.11
N HIS A 52 2.70 0.91 13.96
CA HIS A 52 2.74 2.09 14.83
C HIS A 52 2.05 3.30 14.22
N GLU A 53 2.13 3.46 12.90
CA GLU A 53 1.44 4.52 12.19
C GLU A 53 0.86 3.98 10.88
N PHE A 54 -0.21 4.62 10.42
CA PHE A 54 -0.81 4.37 9.11
C PHE A 54 -1.24 5.70 8.49
N GLY A 55 -1.02 5.85 7.18
CA GLY A 55 -1.35 7.08 6.49
C GLY A 55 -1.18 7.00 4.98
N PHE A 56 -1.22 8.18 4.38
CA PHE A 56 -1.06 8.40 2.95
C PHE A 56 0.09 9.38 2.68
N LEU A 57 0.85 9.14 1.62
CA LEU A 57 1.98 9.94 1.19
C LEU A 57 1.78 10.36 -0.26
N PHE A 58 2.03 11.63 -0.54
CA PHE A 58 2.15 12.15 -1.89
C PHE A 58 3.53 12.76 -2.04
N THR A 59 4.40 12.14 -2.83
CA THR A 59 5.83 12.47 -2.88
C THR A 59 6.34 12.43 -4.30
N GLN A 60 7.43 13.14 -4.61
CA GLN A 60 8.06 12.99 -5.91
C GLN A 60 8.64 11.57 -6.05
N ALA A 61 8.44 10.96 -7.21
CA ALA A 61 9.01 9.66 -7.54
C ALA A 61 10.54 9.71 -7.43
N ILE A 62 11.12 8.76 -6.70
CA ILE A 62 12.58 8.65 -6.55
C ILE A 62 13.24 8.26 -7.88
N TYR A 63 12.51 7.49 -8.70
CA TYR A 63 12.93 7.06 -10.02
C TYR A 63 12.01 7.66 -11.07
N PRO A 64 12.33 8.85 -11.62
CA PRO A 64 11.50 9.47 -12.64
C PRO A 64 11.45 8.61 -13.89
N ASP A 65 10.27 8.57 -14.52
CA ASP A 65 10.08 7.83 -15.75
C ASP A 65 10.85 8.53 -16.89
N PRO A 66 11.66 7.81 -17.69
CA PRO A 66 12.48 8.42 -18.75
C PRO A 66 11.68 9.14 -19.85
N TRP A 67 10.39 8.85 -20.00
CA TRP A 67 9.50 9.42 -21.00
C TRP A 67 8.54 10.48 -20.43
N PHE A 68 8.15 10.36 -19.16
CA PHE A 68 7.22 11.27 -18.50
C PHE A 68 7.91 12.35 -17.64
N GLY A 69 9.19 12.16 -17.31
CA GLY A 69 9.98 13.04 -16.46
C GLY A 69 9.55 12.96 -15.00
N ASP A 70 9.83 14.01 -14.23
CA ASP A 70 9.43 14.07 -12.82
C ASP A 70 7.90 14.01 -12.68
N TYR A 71 7.45 13.16 -11.74
CA TYR A 71 6.06 12.98 -11.37
C TYR A 71 5.94 12.69 -9.88
N MET A 72 4.71 12.79 -9.38
CA MET A 72 4.34 12.52 -7.99
C MET A 72 3.71 11.13 -7.87
N GLU A 73 4.12 10.39 -6.86
CA GLU A 73 3.59 9.10 -6.45
C GLU A 73 2.61 9.27 -5.31
N SER A 74 1.57 8.43 -5.33
CA SER A 74 0.55 8.31 -4.30
C SER A 74 0.76 6.97 -3.62
N LEU A 75 1.05 6.97 -2.32
CA LEU A 75 1.41 5.76 -1.59
C LEU A 75 0.62 5.67 -0.28
N TRP A 76 0.11 4.49 0.01
CA TRP A 76 -0.27 4.13 1.38
C TRP A 76 0.99 3.78 2.15
N PHE A 77 1.02 4.05 3.45
CA PHE A 77 2.14 3.61 4.27
C PHE A 77 1.73 3.08 5.63
N VAL A 78 2.56 2.20 6.16
CA VAL A 78 2.63 1.89 7.60
C VAL A 78 4.02 2.20 8.13
N ARG A 79 4.12 2.51 9.42
CA ARG A 79 5.40 2.50 10.14
C ARG A 79 5.48 1.31 11.07
N VAL A 80 6.57 0.56 10.98
CA VAL A 80 6.83 -0.67 11.77
C VAL A 80 8.22 -0.60 12.42
N PRO A 81 8.49 -1.34 13.51
CA PRO A 81 9.82 -1.39 14.12
C PRO A 81 10.90 -1.81 13.13
N SER A 82 12.08 -1.20 13.25
CA SER A 82 13.29 -1.60 12.52
C SER A 82 14.27 -2.31 13.46
N ASP A 83 15.04 -3.26 12.91
CA ASP A 83 16.10 -3.97 13.64
C ASP A 83 17.17 -3.03 14.25
N GLY A 84 17.35 -1.84 13.67
CA GLY A 84 18.29 -0.81 14.14
C GLY A 84 17.76 0.08 15.26
N GLY A 85 16.52 -0.14 15.73
CA GLY A 85 15.80 0.77 16.60
C GLY A 85 15.08 1.86 15.82
N GLY A 86 13.95 2.33 16.37
CA GLY A 86 13.06 3.28 15.69
C GLY A 86 12.10 2.60 14.71
N LEU A 87 11.47 3.41 13.86
CA LEU A 87 10.45 2.98 12.92
C LEU A 87 10.95 3.06 11.47
N MET A 88 10.69 2.01 10.71
CA MET A 88 10.81 1.98 9.25
C MET A 88 9.45 2.26 8.63
N ARG A 89 9.41 3.13 7.61
CA ARG A 89 8.23 3.30 6.76
C ARG A 89 8.20 2.23 5.69
N MET A 90 7.06 1.58 5.53
CA MET A 90 6.76 0.70 4.41
C MET A 90 5.70 1.36 3.55
N ASP A 91 6.02 1.56 2.27
CA ASP A 91 5.16 2.20 1.30
C ASP A 91 4.53 1.15 0.37
N PHE A 92 3.29 1.39 -0.03
CA PHE A 92 2.51 0.55 -0.95
C PHE A 92 1.83 1.45 -1.98
N ASP A 93 1.61 0.96 -3.20
CA ASP A 93 0.91 1.72 -4.24
C ASP A 93 -0.50 2.12 -3.78
N ALA A 94 -0.97 3.29 -4.22
CA ALA A 94 -2.31 3.78 -3.94
C ALA A 94 -3.42 2.81 -4.37
N ASP A 95 -3.20 1.98 -5.39
CA ASP A 95 -4.17 1.01 -5.90
C ASP A 95 -4.48 -0.14 -4.94
N VAL A 96 -3.66 -0.33 -3.91
CA VAL A 96 -3.80 -1.41 -2.92
C VAL A 96 -5.04 -1.23 -2.04
N LEU A 97 -5.43 0.01 -1.74
CA LEU A 97 -6.57 0.32 -0.88
C LEU A 97 -7.52 1.31 -1.56
N ASP A 98 -8.80 0.95 -1.51
CA ASP A 98 -9.90 1.88 -1.79
C ASP A 98 -10.38 2.49 -0.46
N ILE A 99 -10.31 3.81 -0.34
CA ILE A 99 -10.72 4.53 0.87
C ILE A 99 -12.21 4.32 1.20
N ASP A 100 -13.06 4.09 0.21
CA ASP A 100 -14.49 3.87 0.40
C ASP A 100 -14.80 2.40 0.78
N HIS A 101 -13.81 1.50 0.62
CA HIS A 101 -13.95 0.06 0.88
C HIS A 101 -12.75 -0.52 1.64
N LEU A 102 -12.30 0.17 2.70
CA LEU A 102 -11.16 -0.29 3.49
C LEU A 102 -11.40 -1.69 4.10
N PRO A 103 -10.36 -2.54 4.20
CA PRO A 103 -10.46 -3.86 4.80
C PRO A 103 -11.04 -3.81 6.22
N PRO A 104 -12.04 -4.63 6.56
CA PRO A 104 -12.63 -4.62 7.90
C PRO A 104 -11.62 -4.90 9.03
N ALA A 105 -10.58 -5.70 8.75
CA ALA A 105 -9.51 -5.97 9.71
C ALA A 105 -8.67 -4.73 10.01
N LEU A 106 -8.41 -3.88 9.01
CA LEU A 106 -7.71 -2.61 9.18
C LEU A 106 -8.50 -1.67 10.09
N LEU A 107 -9.80 -1.49 9.82
CA LEU A 107 -10.67 -0.64 10.63
C LEU A 107 -10.80 -1.12 12.08
N ARG A 108 -10.82 -2.44 12.32
CA ARG A 108 -10.86 -3.01 13.68
C ARG A 108 -9.56 -2.78 14.45
N ASN A 109 -8.42 -2.87 13.78
CA ASN A 109 -7.11 -2.83 14.45
C ASN A 109 -6.50 -1.43 14.52
N LEU A 110 -7.06 -0.45 13.81
CA LEU A 110 -6.67 0.97 13.86
C LEU A 110 -7.80 1.82 14.46
N PRO A 111 -8.13 1.65 15.76
CA PRO A 111 -9.19 2.42 16.38
C PRO A 111 -8.86 3.91 16.38
N GLY A 112 -9.82 4.73 15.94
CA GLY A 112 -9.63 6.18 15.85
C GLY A 112 -8.95 6.65 14.56
N LEU A 113 -8.87 5.80 13.52
CA LEU A 113 -8.40 6.20 12.19
C LEU A 113 -9.15 7.45 11.69
N ASP A 114 -8.39 8.50 11.41
CA ASP A 114 -8.93 9.77 10.91
C ASP A 114 -9.11 9.73 9.39
N MET A 115 -10.35 9.42 8.97
CA MET A 115 -10.70 9.34 7.56
C MET A 115 -10.63 10.71 6.85
N GLU A 116 -10.79 11.83 7.56
CA GLU A 116 -10.69 13.15 6.94
C GLU A 116 -9.25 13.49 6.58
N VAL A 117 -8.28 13.08 7.40
CA VAL A 117 -6.85 13.20 7.10
C VAL A 117 -6.50 12.41 5.83
N LEU A 118 -7.00 11.17 5.69
CA LEU A 118 -6.77 10.38 4.46
C LEU A 118 -7.43 11.01 3.23
N ARG A 119 -8.67 11.49 3.37
CA ARG A 119 -9.39 12.18 2.29
C ARG A 119 -8.67 13.44 1.84
N ALA A 120 -8.07 14.19 2.76
CA ALA A 120 -7.27 15.37 2.43
C ALA A 120 -6.03 15.02 1.60
N GLY A 121 -5.33 13.93 1.94
CA GLY A 121 -4.21 13.42 1.16
C GLY A 121 -4.62 13.00 -0.25
N LEU A 122 -5.66 12.17 -0.36
CA LEU A 122 -6.20 11.74 -1.66
C LEU A 122 -6.72 12.92 -2.50
N ALA A 123 -7.37 13.90 -1.89
CA ALA A 123 -7.82 15.11 -2.58
C ALA A 123 -6.64 15.96 -3.11
N THR A 124 -5.49 15.91 -2.44
CA THR A 124 -4.25 16.55 -2.91
C THR A 124 -3.69 15.80 -4.11
N ALA A 125 -3.58 14.46 -4.02
CA ALA A 125 -3.15 13.61 -5.12
C ALA A 125 -4.06 13.71 -6.37
N ALA A 126 -5.38 13.88 -6.17
CA ALA A 126 -6.36 14.04 -7.23
C ALA A 126 -6.14 15.30 -8.10
N ARG A 127 -5.30 16.25 -7.65
CA ARG A 127 -4.87 17.41 -8.46
C ARG A 127 -3.90 17.03 -9.58
N GLY A 128 -3.39 15.80 -9.56
CA GLY A 128 -2.66 15.17 -10.65
C GLY A 128 -1.17 14.96 -10.38
N PRO A 129 -0.51 14.13 -11.21
CA PRO A 129 0.85 13.64 -10.97
C PRO A 129 1.95 14.72 -11.13
N ARG A 130 1.60 15.96 -11.45
CA ARG A 130 2.55 17.09 -11.52
C ARG A 130 2.25 18.16 -10.47
N HIS A 131 1.43 17.87 -9.47
CA HIS A 131 1.14 18.80 -8.39
C HIS A 131 2.24 18.79 -7.32
N PHE A 132 3.45 19.20 -7.68
CA PHE A 132 4.62 19.17 -6.80
C PHE A 132 4.44 19.98 -5.50
N GLU A 133 3.71 21.09 -5.57
CA GLU A 133 3.39 21.91 -4.38
C GLU A 133 2.53 21.18 -3.33
N GLY A 134 1.91 20.07 -3.72
CA GLY A 134 1.09 19.23 -2.86
C GLY A 134 1.86 18.15 -2.10
N GLU A 135 3.18 18.08 -2.23
CA GLU A 135 4.00 17.09 -1.51
C GLU A 135 3.68 17.09 -0.01
N GLY A 136 3.46 15.91 0.56
CA GLY A 136 3.08 15.81 1.96
C GLY A 136 2.82 14.40 2.44
N GLU A 137 2.71 14.29 3.76
CA GLU A 137 2.39 13.07 4.48
C GLU A 137 1.20 13.30 5.40
N TRP A 138 0.20 12.42 5.31
CA TRP A 138 -1.05 12.44 6.06
C TRP A 138 -1.13 11.23 6.98
N VAL A 139 -0.58 11.35 8.18
CA VAL A 139 -0.66 10.32 9.23
C VAL A 139 -2.07 10.34 9.84
N ALA A 140 -2.89 9.37 9.47
CA ALA A 140 -4.29 9.29 9.92
C ALA A 140 -4.48 8.46 11.20
N TRP A 141 -3.47 7.68 11.58
CA TRP A 141 -3.52 6.90 12.81
C TRP A 141 -2.13 6.74 13.41
N ARG A 142 -2.07 6.79 14.74
CA ARG A 142 -0.89 6.47 15.55
C ARG A 142 -1.29 5.56 16.70
N ARG A 143 -0.42 4.61 17.03
CA ARG A 143 -0.57 3.76 18.21
C ARG A 143 -0.45 4.61 19.47
N ALA A 144 -1.42 4.48 20.38
CA ALA A 144 -1.35 5.13 21.69
C ALA A 144 -0.15 4.58 22.49
N GLY A 145 0.70 5.49 23.01
CA GLY A 145 1.89 5.13 23.80
C GLY A 145 3.16 4.88 22.99
N ALA A 146 3.18 5.25 21.71
CA ALA A 146 4.40 5.35 20.91
C ALA A 146 5.01 6.76 21.04
N ASP A 147 5.53 7.09 22.23
CA ASP A 147 6.36 8.27 22.49
C ASP A 147 7.78 7.85 22.88
#